data_AF-A0A3P8UEH6-F1
#
_entry.id   AF-A0A3P8UEH6-F1
#
_cell.length_a   1.000
_cell.length_b   1.000
_cell.length_c   1.000
_cell.angle_alpha   90.00
_cell.angle_beta   90.00
_cell.angle_gamma   90.00
#
_symmetry.space_group_name_H-M   'P 1'
#
loop_
_entity.id
_entity.type
_entity.pdbx_description
1 polymer ?
#
loop_
_entity_poly.entity_id
_entity_poly.type
_entity_poly.pdbx_seq_one_letter_code
_entity_poly.pdbx_strand_id
1 'polypeptide(L)'
;MASSSVSFLLLFITVHTADGFMHYYTARCVFNSTELKDMEYIYSFYYNKLELIRFSSSLGKFVGYTEFGVKNAEMWNKDPARLSRERAQKETYCHPNTEIWYQNVLSKSVLPYVILHSTAPPPKHHPAMLVCSVYDFYPKQIKVSWFRDGKEVTSGVSSTGVMEDGDWYYQIHSRLEYTPRSGEKISCVVEHASLKEPLWIDWNPSMSKSDKEKIAIGASALILGLVFGLAGFIYYRSKTPDLFLLDSEKTKIAIKGSGLTLDQVLSLVKFIYSKKKAQGRFLGPS
;
A
#
# COMPACT_ATOMS: atom_id res chain seq x y z
N MET A 1 -59.25 -16.26 -7.30
CA MET A 1 -58.78 -15.01 -7.94
C MET A 1 -58.98 -13.87 -6.96
N ALA A 2 -58.07 -12.89 -6.95
CA ALA A 2 -57.96 -11.77 -5.99
C ALA A 2 -57.27 -12.12 -4.66
N SER A 3 -55.95 -11.93 -4.60
CA SER A 3 -55.21 -11.39 -3.44
C SER A 3 -53.69 -11.52 -3.67
N SER A 4 -53.18 -10.85 -4.71
CA SER A 4 -51.72 -10.76 -4.91
C SER A 4 -51.31 -9.41 -5.52
N SER A 5 -52.23 -8.75 -6.24
CA SER A 5 -51.99 -7.43 -6.83
C SER A 5 -52.00 -6.26 -5.83
N VAL A 6 -52.62 -6.40 -4.66
CA VAL A 6 -52.66 -5.30 -3.66
C VAL A 6 -51.33 -5.15 -2.90
N SER A 7 -50.55 -6.23 -2.77
CA SER A 7 -49.28 -6.20 -2.04
C SER A 7 -48.13 -5.57 -2.84
N PHE A 8 -48.23 -5.52 -4.17
CA PHE A 8 -47.29 -4.79 -5.03
C PHE A 8 -47.62 -3.31 -5.18
N LEU A 9 -48.86 -2.88 -4.88
CA LEU A 9 -49.25 -1.47 -4.93
C LEU A 9 -48.78 -0.65 -3.72
N LEU A 10 -48.47 -1.31 -2.59
CA LEU A 10 -47.99 -0.64 -1.37
C LEU A 10 -46.46 -0.57 -1.25
N LEU A 11 -45.73 -1.12 -2.23
CA LEU A 11 -44.26 -1.00 -2.32
C LEU A 11 -43.80 0.13 -3.26
N PHE A 12 -44.74 0.97 -3.74
CA PHE A 12 -44.45 2.37 -4.01
C PHE A 12 -44.50 3.14 -2.68
N ILE A 13 -43.74 2.66 -1.69
CA ILE A 13 -43.35 3.48 -0.55
C ILE A 13 -42.63 4.65 -1.18
N THR A 14 -43.35 5.74 -1.24
CA THR A 14 -42.93 7.08 -1.57
C THR A 14 -41.43 7.23 -1.28
N VAL A 15 -40.61 7.13 -2.32
CA VAL A 15 -39.29 7.75 -2.31
C VAL A 15 -39.61 9.24 -2.32
N HIS A 16 -39.96 9.77 -1.15
CA HIS A 16 -39.80 11.18 -0.90
C HIS A 16 -38.31 11.38 -1.08
N THR A 17 -37.90 11.91 -2.25
CA THR A 17 -36.62 12.58 -2.32
C THR A 17 -36.68 13.60 -1.20
N ALA A 18 -35.87 13.42 -0.17
CA ALA A 18 -35.69 14.47 0.81
C ALA A 18 -35.06 15.63 0.04
N ASP A 19 -35.89 16.53 -0.47
CA ASP A 19 -35.43 17.70 -1.20
C ASP A 19 -34.70 18.60 -0.20
N GLY A 20 -33.37 18.52 -0.23
CA GLY A 20 -32.48 19.31 0.60
C GLY A 20 -32.01 20.54 -0.15
N PHE A 21 -32.11 21.71 0.49
CA PHE A 21 -31.47 22.93 0.02
C PHE A 21 -30.16 23.13 0.76
N MET A 22 -29.08 23.38 0.02
CA MET A 22 -27.75 23.61 0.57
C MET A 22 -27.29 25.03 0.25
N HIS A 23 -27.01 25.83 1.28
CA HIS A 23 -26.33 27.11 1.12
C HIS A 23 -24.93 27.00 1.73
N TYR A 24 -23.91 27.38 0.97
CA TYR A 24 -22.53 27.35 1.45
C TYR A 24 -21.69 28.42 0.76
N TYR A 25 -20.53 28.70 1.35
CA TYR A 25 -19.53 29.57 0.78
C TYR A 25 -18.19 28.84 0.70
N THR A 26 -17.35 29.27 -0.24
CA THR A 26 -15.98 28.77 -0.36
C THR A 26 -15.03 29.94 -0.33
N ALA A 27 -14.04 29.89 0.57
CA ALA A 27 -12.87 30.75 0.56
C ALA A 27 -11.70 29.98 -0.04
N ARG A 28 -11.20 30.42 -1.19
CA ARG A 28 -10.12 29.77 -1.94
C ARG A 28 -8.93 30.71 -2.04
N CYS A 29 -7.75 30.15 -1.83
CA CYS A 29 -6.48 30.82 -2.04
C CYS A 29 -5.78 30.09 -3.18
N VAL A 30 -5.69 30.73 -4.34
CA VAL A 30 -5.07 30.16 -5.54
C VAL A 30 -3.66 30.73 -5.66
N PHE A 31 -2.66 29.87 -5.70
CA PHE A 31 -1.24 30.23 -5.80
C PHE A 31 -0.46 29.10 -6.46
N ASN A 32 0.71 29.41 -7.03
CA ASN A 32 1.55 28.47 -7.77
C ASN A 32 3.03 28.51 -7.38
N SER A 33 3.41 29.39 -6.45
CA SER A 33 4.80 29.68 -6.10
C SER A 33 4.94 29.99 -4.61
N THR A 34 6.14 29.76 -4.07
CA THR A 34 6.53 30.13 -2.70
C THR A 34 6.59 31.62 -2.45
N GLU A 35 6.78 32.42 -3.50
CA GLU A 35 6.86 33.87 -3.37
C GLU A 35 5.49 34.54 -3.18
N LEU A 36 4.40 33.80 -3.42
CA LEU A 36 3.00 34.20 -3.21
C LEU A 36 2.55 35.51 -3.90
N LYS A 37 3.36 36.07 -4.80
CA LYS A 37 3.10 37.35 -5.50
C LYS A 37 1.79 37.34 -6.27
N ASP A 38 1.54 36.28 -7.02
CA ASP A 38 0.36 36.13 -7.89
C ASP A 38 -0.81 35.42 -7.18
N MET A 39 -0.81 35.39 -5.84
CA MET A 39 -1.88 34.78 -5.08
C MET A 39 -3.22 35.49 -5.31
N GLU A 40 -4.27 34.70 -5.50
CA GLU A 40 -5.64 35.18 -5.62
C GLU A 40 -6.51 34.64 -4.49
N TYR A 41 -7.20 35.54 -3.78
CA TYR A 41 -8.28 35.19 -2.89
C TYR A 41 -9.60 35.22 -3.64
N ILE A 42 -10.35 34.12 -3.58
CA ILE A 42 -11.67 33.98 -4.19
C ILE A 42 -12.67 33.58 -3.11
N TYR A 43 -13.72 34.36 -2.96
CA TYR A 43 -14.82 34.08 -2.05
C TYR A 43 -16.13 33.94 -2.81
N SER A 44 -16.71 32.74 -2.82
CA SER A 44 -17.88 32.41 -3.62
C SER A 44 -19.04 31.96 -2.75
N PHE A 45 -20.25 32.42 -3.08
CA PHE A 45 -21.50 32.00 -2.46
C PHE A 45 -22.25 31.07 -3.40
N TYR A 46 -22.67 29.93 -2.87
CA TYR A 46 -23.41 28.90 -3.60
C TYR A 46 -24.77 28.64 -2.99
N TYR A 47 -25.72 28.32 -3.85
CA TYR A 47 -26.97 27.68 -3.47
C TYR A 47 -27.15 26.42 -4.31
N ASN A 48 -27.25 25.27 -3.64
CA ASN A 48 -27.14 23.93 -4.21
C ASN A 48 -25.84 23.76 -5.00
N LYS A 49 -25.87 23.88 -6.33
CA LYS A 49 -24.66 23.84 -7.18
C LYS A 49 -24.47 25.12 -7.98
N LEU A 50 -25.33 26.12 -7.75
CA LEU A 50 -25.36 27.36 -8.50
C LEU A 50 -24.55 28.42 -7.77
N GLU A 51 -23.52 28.94 -8.42
CA GLU A 51 -22.78 30.09 -7.90
C GLU A 51 -23.62 31.34 -8.06
N LEU A 52 -23.86 32.05 -6.95
CA LEU A 52 -24.67 33.26 -6.97
C LEU A 52 -23.79 34.49 -7.11
N ILE A 53 -22.76 34.61 -6.28
CA ILE A 53 -21.93 35.81 -6.14
C ILE A 53 -20.49 35.39 -5.84
N ARG A 54 -19.50 36.07 -6.44
CA ARG A 54 -18.07 35.89 -6.16
C ARG A 54 -17.39 37.21 -5.89
N PHE A 55 -16.53 37.26 -4.89
CA PHE A 55 -15.45 38.25 -4.78
C PHE A 55 -14.14 37.62 -5.25
N SER A 56 -13.35 38.37 -6.01
CA SER A 56 -11.95 38.02 -6.35
C SER A 56 -11.06 39.18 -5.95
N SER A 57 -9.91 38.90 -5.34
CA SER A 57 -8.92 39.93 -5.03
C SER A 57 -8.36 40.62 -6.28
N SER A 58 -8.32 39.91 -7.42
CA SER A 58 -7.88 40.46 -8.71
C SER A 58 -8.82 41.54 -9.24
N LEU A 59 -10.13 41.40 -8.97
CA LEU A 59 -11.14 42.41 -9.32
C LEU A 59 -11.40 43.41 -8.20
N GLY A 60 -11.16 43.03 -6.95
CA GLY A 60 -11.39 43.84 -5.76
C GLY A 60 -12.86 44.18 -5.49
N LYS A 61 -13.81 43.44 -6.07
CA LYS A 61 -15.26 43.64 -5.94
C LYS A 61 -16.06 42.35 -6.14
N PHE A 62 -17.34 42.38 -5.78
CA PHE A 62 -18.28 41.29 -6.00
C PHE A 62 -18.83 41.30 -7.43
N VAL A 63 -19.02 40.12 -8.00
CA VAL A 63 -19.66 39.84 -9.29
C VAL A 63 -20.77 38.82 -9.07
N GLY A 64 -21.98 39.11 -9.58
CA GLY A 64 -23.11 38.18 -9.56
C GLY A 64 -23.17 37.32 -10.83
N TYR A 65 -23.55 36.05 -10.70
CA TYR A 65 -23.68 35.09 -11.80
C TYR A 65 -25.14 34.67 -12.08
N THR A 66 -26.07 35.19 -11.29
CA THR A 66 -27.51 35.02 -11.43
C THR A 66 -28.18 36.38 -11.29
N GLU A 67 -29.43 36.53 -11.72
CA GLU A 67 -30.17 37.78 -11.53
C GLU A 67 -30.22 38.20 -10.04
N PHE A 68 -30.49 37.25 -9.14
CA PHE A 68 -30.42 37.45 -7.70
C PHE A 68 -29.02 37.86 -7.24
N GLY A 69 -27.98 37.21 -7.79
CA GLY A 69 -26.59 37.49 -7.48
C GLY A 69 -26.14 38.88 -7.93
N VAL A 70 -26.56 39.34 -9.11
CA VAL A 70 -26.22 40.66 -9.66
C VAL A 70 -26.79 41.76 -8.78
N LYS A 71 -28.08 41.68 -8.44
CA LYS A 71 -28.76 42.64 -7.55
C LYS A 71 -28.05 42.77 -6.19
N ASN A 72 -27.66 41.64 -5.60
CA ASN A 72 -26.94 41.62 -4.33
C ASN A 72 -25.50 42.12 -4.47
N ALA A 73 -24.78 41.75 -5.53
CA ALA A 73 -23.42 42.21 -5.77
C ALA A 73 -23.37 43.74 -5.93
N GLU A 74 -24.32 44.35 -6.63
CA GLU A 74 -24.44 45.80 -6.75
C GLU A 74 -24.62 46.48 -5.40
N MET A 75 -25.48 45.91 -4.53
CA MET A 75 -25.69 46.43 -3.18
C MET A 75 -24.43 46.27 -2.31
N TRP A 76 -23.77 45.11 -2.35
CA TRP A 76 -22.59 44.84 -1.54
C TRP A 76 -21.37 45.66 -1.98
N ASN A 77 -21.26 45.97 -3.28
CA ASN A 77 -20.21 46.83 -3.82
C ASN A 77 -20.38 48.31 -3.42
N LYS A 78 -21.55 48.72 -2.92
CA LYS A 78 -21.78 50.07 -2.37
C LYS A 78 -21.38 50.18 -0.90
N ASP A 79 -21.05 49.08 -0.23
CA ASP A 79 -20.57 49.05 1.15
C ASP A 79 -19.02 49.07 1.18
N PRO A 80 -18.39 50.23 1.47
CA PRO A 80 -16.93 50.33 1.49
C PRO A 80 -16.29 49.54 2.63
N ALA A 81 -16.96 49.38 3.77
CA ALA A 81 -16.43 48.62 4.90
C ALA A 81 -16.36 47.13 4.54
N ARG A 82 -17.38 46.61 3.87
CA ARG A 82 -17.37 45.25 3.37
C ARG A 82 -16.28 45.03 2.32
N LEU A 83 -16.18 45.90 1.31
CA LEU A 83 -15.15 45.76 0.28
C LEU A 83 -13.74 45.83 0.85
N SER A 84 -13.48 46.73 1.81
CA SER A 84 -12.19 46.83 2.48
C SER A 84 -11.84 45.53 3.22
N ARG A 85 -12.79 44.96 3.98
CA ARG A 85 -12.59 43.69 4.69
C ARG A 85 -12.30 42.53 3.75
N GLU A 86 -13.00 42.41 2.63
CA GLU A 86 -12.79 41.33 1.66
C GLU A 86 -11.46 41.48 0.90
N ARG A 87 -11.07 42.71 0.54
CA ARG A 87 -9.76 42.98 -0.07
C ARG A 87 -8.60 42.60 0.85
N ALA A 88 -8.78 42.77 2.16
CA ALA A 88 -7.78 42.40 3.15
C ALA A 88 -7.58 40.88 3.29
N GLN A 89 -8.58 40.05 2.96
CA GLN A 89 -8.52 38.59 3.17
C GLN A 89 -7.37 37.91 2.41
N LYS A 90 -6.93 38.44 1.27
CA LYS A 90 -5.73 37.93 0.59
C LYS A 90 -4.52 37.92 1.53
N GLU A 91 -4.29 39.02 2.24
CA GLU A 91 -3.14 39.16 3.14
C GLU A 91 -3.42 38.58 4.54
N THR A 92 -4.63 38.72 5.06
CA THR A 92 -4.94 38.31 6.44
C THR A 92 -5.32 36.84 6.58
N TYR A 93 -5.87 36.23 5.53
CA TYR A 93 -6.28 34.84 5.53
C TYR A 93 -5.39 33.99 4.62
N CYS A 94 -5.25 34.34 3.33
CA CYS A 94 -4.54 33.46 2.42
C CYS A 94 -3.03 33.40 2.65
N HIS A 95 -2.37 34.55 2.78
CA HIS A 95 -0.92 34.61 2.96
C HIS A 95 -0.41 33.76 4.14
N PRO A 96 -0.84 34.00 5.41
CA PRO A 96 -0.31 33.25 6.55
C PRO A 96 -0.66 31.76 6.49
N ASN A 97 -1.87 31.41 6.06
CA ASN A 97 -2.25 30.00 5.95
C ASN A 97 -1.43 29.30 4.87
N THR A 98 -1.19 29.94 3.72
CA THR A 98 -0.42 29.35 2.62
C THR A 98 1.02 29.07 3.02
N GLU A 99 1.64 29.96 3.78
CA GLU A 99 2.98 29.73 4.32
C GLU A 99 3.01 28.49 5.23
N ILE A 100 2.01 28.33 6.12
CA ILE A 100 1.85 27.14 6.96
C ILE A 100 1.68 25.88 6.11
N TRP A 101 0.81 25.90 5.09
CA TRP A 101 0.59 24.78 4.18
C TRP A 101 1.86 24.42 3.42
N TYR A 102 2.65 25.40 2.98
CA TYR A 102 3.89 25.14 2.27
C TYR A 102 4.90 24.39 3.14
N GLN A 103 5.12 24.86 4.36
CA GLN A 103 6.10 24.28 5.28
C GLN A 103 5.72 22.87 5.77
N ASN A 104 4.42 22.61 5.93
CA ASN A 104 3.95 21.38 6.57
C ASN A 104 3.41 20.34 5.59
N VAL A 105 2.95 20.74 4.40
CA VAL A 105 2.22 19.85 3.47
C VAL A 105 2.82 19.87 2.08
N LEU A 106 2.97 21.04 1.45
CA LEU A 106 3.33 21.10 0.01
C LEU A 106 4.81 20.78 -0.25
N SER A 107 5.69 21.10 0.68
CA SER A 107 7.13 20.76 0.61
C SER A 107 7.44 19.33 1.03
N LYS A 108 6.46 18.59 1.56
CA LYS A 108 6.67 17.22 2.02
C LYS A 108 6.54 16.25 0.85
N SER A 109 7.23 15.13 0.96
CA SER A 109 7.09 14.02 0.04
C SER A 109 7.24 12.70 0.79
N VAL A 110 6.57 11.65 0.29
CA VAL A 110 6.56 10.30 0.87
C VAL A 110 6.90 9.30 -0.22
N LEU A 111 7.77 8.35 0.13
CA LEU A 111 8.26 7.32 -0.78
C LEU A 111 7.15 6.36 -1.20
N PRO A 112 7.10 5.97 -2.48
CA PRO A 112 6.14 4.97 -2.94
C PRO A 112 6.48 3.58 -2.42
N TYR A 113 5.44 2.82 -2.08
CA TYR A 113 5.52 1.38 -1.83
C TYR A 113 5.08 0.60 -3.08
N VAL A 114 5.95 -0.26 -3.61
CA VAL A 114 5.71 -0.95 -4.89
C VAL A 114 5.53 -2.45 -4.72
N ILE A 115 4.44 -2.98 -5.27
CA ILE A 115 4.17 -4.41 -5.38
C ILE A 115 4.13 -4.80 -6.85
N LEU A 116 5.05 -5.69 -7.25
CA LEU A 116 5.08 -6.30 -8.57
C LEU A 116 4.59 -7.75 -8.49
N HIS A 117 3.55 -8.08 -9.25
CA HIS A 117 2.99 -9.44 -9.27
C HIS A 117 2.48 -9.82 -10.66
N SER A 118 2.31 -11.13 -10.89
CA SER A 118 1.67 -11.66 -12.10
C SER A 118 0.21 -12.01 -11.82
N THR A 119 -0.65 -11.83 -12.82
CA THR A 119 -2.04 -12.29 -12.81
C THR A 119 -2.26 -13.28 -13.96
N ALA A 120 -2.94 -14.38 -13.65
CA ALA A 120 -3.23 -15.43 -14.62
C ALA A 120 -4.35 -14.96 -15.57
N PRO A 121 -4.21 -15.18 -16.90
CA PRO A 121 -5.29 -14.89 -17.82
C PRO A 121 -6.48 -15.84 -17.56
N PRO A 122 -7.73 -15.41 -17.86
CA PRO A 122 -8.87 -16.31 -17.92
C PRO A 122 -8.57 -17.50 -18.86
N PRO A 123 -9.22 -18.67 -18.67
CA PRO A 123 -8.96 -19.86 -19.48
C PRO A 123 -9.52 -19.67 -20.90
N LYS A 124 -8.76 -18.95 -21.75
CA LYS A 124 -8.77 -18.86 -23.22
C LYS A 124 -7.91 -17.65 -23.64
N HIS A 125 -6.66 -17.93 -24.05
CA HIS A 125 -5.81 -17.11 -24.94
C HIS A 125 -5.64 -15.60 -24.67
N HIS A 126 -5.26 -15.20 -23.45
CA HIS A 126 -4.70 -13.86 -23.24
C HIS A 126 -3.22 -13.94 -22.84
N PRO A 127 -2.39 -12.95 -23.20
CA PRO A 127 -1.01 -12.84 -22.69
C PRO A 127 -1.00 -12.90 -21.15
N ALA A 128 0.09 -13.39 -20.56
CA ALA A 128 0.29 -13.25 -19.13
C ALA A 128 0.37 -11.75 -18.78
N MET A 129 -0.11 -11.38 -17.61
CA MET A 129 -0.15 -9.98 -17.18
C MET A 129 0.78 -9.76 -16.00
N LEU A 130 1.67 -8.77 -16.10
CA LEU A 130 2.35 -8.20 -14.93
C LEU A 130 1.60 -6.97 -14.47
N VAL A 131 1.53 -6.78 -13.15
CA VAL A 131 0.89 -5.65 -12.51
C VAL A 131 1.89 -5.04 -11.55
N CYS A 132 2.26 -3.79 -11.80
CA CYS A 132 3.05 -2.95 -10.91
C CYS A 132 2.08 -2.00 -10.21
N SER A 133 1.83 -2.26 -8.92
CA SER A 133 0.98 -1.42 -8.09
C SER A 133 1.85 -0.57 -7.18
N VAL A 134 1.62 0.75 -7.21
CA VAL A 134 2.39 1.74 -6.48
C VAL A 134 1.44 2.44 -5.51
N TYR A 135 1.75 2.41 -4.23
CA TYR A 135 0.89 2.88 -3.13
C TYR A 135 1.59 3.91 -2.26
N ASP A 136 0.80 4.56 -1.41
CA ASP A 136 1.22 5.34 -0.24
C ASP A 136 2.21 6.48 -0.56
N PHE A 137 2.14 7.03 -1.77
CA PHE A 137 3.05 8.10 -2.21
C PHE A 137 2.40 9.47 -2.16
N TYR A 138 3.24 10.50 -2.00
CA TYR A 138 2.86 11.91 -2.06
C TYR A 138 4.05 12.75 -2.51
N PRO A 139 3.91 13.71 -3.45
CA PRO A 139 2.67 14.22 -4.04
C PRO A 139 2.11 13.38 -5.21
N LYS A 140 0.99 13.82 -5.80
CA LYS A 140 0.27 13.10 -6.87
C LYS A 140 1.10 12.81 -8.12
N GLN A 141 2.08 13.66 -8.44
CA GLN A 141 2.86 13.58 -9.67
C GLN A 141 3.83 12.40 -9.61
N ILE A 142 3.58 11.37 -10.43
CA ILE A 142 4.37 10.15 -10.51
C ILE A 142 4.47 9.69 -11.97
N LYS A 143 5.56 8.99 -12.32
CA LYS A 143 5.71 8.30 -13.59
C LYS A 143 6.08 6.84 -13.34
N VAL A 144 5.33 5.95 -13.97
CA VAL A 144 5.54 4.49 -13.90
C VAL A 144 5.75 3.98 -15.32
N SER A 145 6.88 3.34 -15.56
CA SER A 145 7.28 2.82 -16.87
C SER A 145 7.72 1.35 -16.77
N TRP A 146 7.71 0.67 -17.91
CA TRP A 146 8.15 -0.71 -18.03
C TRP A 146 9.40 -0.80 -18.87
N PHE A 147 10.35 -1.61 -18.43
CA PHE A 147 11.59 -1.90 -19.16
C PHE A 147 11.70 -3.38 -19.43
N ARG A 148 12.15 -3.73 -20.64
CA ARG A 148 12.52 -5.10 -21.02
C ARG A 148 13.95 -5.07 -21.56
N ASP A 149 14.84 -5.84 -20.95
CA ASP A 149 16.27 -5.92 -21.27
C ASP A 149 16.94 -4.53 -21.37
N GLY A 150 16.57 -3.64 -20.45
CA GLY A 150 17.09 -2.28 -20.37
C GLY A 150 16.48 -1.28 -21.36
N LYS A 151 15.49 -1.68 -22.18
CA LYS A 151 14.78 -0.78 -23.10
C LYS A 151 13.36 -0.53 -22.61
N GLU A 152 12.94 0.74 -22.63
CA GLU A 152 11.57 1.11 -22.28
C GLU A 152 10.56 0.49 -23.27
N VAL A 153 9.47 -0.04 -22.74
CA VAL A 153 8.39 -0.68 -23.52
C VAL A 153 7.07 0.03 -23.21
N THR A 154 6.38 0.44 -24.27
CA THR A 154 5.05 1.07 -24.19
C THR A 154 3.95 0.19 -24.79
N SER A 155 4.31 -0.78 -25.64
CA SER A 155 3.36 -1.72 -26.24
C SER A 155 2.83 -2.69 -25.18
N GLY A 156 1.50 -2.86 -25.14
CA GLY A 156 0.83 -3.71 -24.15
C GLY A 156 0.80 -3.12 -22.74
N VAL A 157 1.19 -1.84 -22.56
CA VAL A 157 1.13 -1.16 -21.26
C VAL A 157 -0.21 -0.44 -21.10
N SER A 158 -0.87 -0.67 -19.97
CA SER A 158 -2.06 0.08 -19.56
C SER A 158 -1.96 0.51 -18.09
N SER A 159 -2.26 1.77 -17.80
CA SER A 159 -2.19 2.32 -16.45
C SER A 159 -3.53 2.92 -16.03
N THR A 160 -3.86 2.82 -14.75
CA THR A 160 -4.97 3.57 -14.17
C THR A 160 -4.61 5.05 -14.08
N GLY A 161 -5.62 5.92 -13.91
CA GLY A 161 -5.37 7.24 -13.34
C GLY A 161 -4.80 7.13 -11.92
N VAL A 162 -4.12 8.18 -11.45
CA VAL A 162 -3.71 8.29 -10.04
C VAL A 162 -4.96 8.47 -9.19
N MET A 163 -5.13 7.60 -8.21
CA MET A 163 -6.29 7.56 -7.31
C MET A 163 -5.92 8.13 -5.95
N GLU A 164 -6.90 8.76 -5.29
CA GLU A 164 -6.78 9.36 -3.97
C GLU A 164 -7.30 8.37 -2.92
N ASP A 165 -6.49 8.07 -1.91
CA ASP A 165 -6.82 7.06 -0.90
C ASP A 165 -7.71 7.61 0.22
N GLY A 166 -7.84 8.94 0.29
CA GLY A 166 -8.63 9.65 1.30
C GLY A 166 -7.88 9.96 2.59
N ASP A 167 -6.60 9.61 2.67
CA ASP A 167 -5.72 9.80 3.82
C ASP A 167 -4.45 10.60 3.47
N TRP A 168 -4.54 11.45 2.43
CA TRP A 168 -3.48 12.26 1.81
C TRP A 168 -2.54 11.53 0.85
N TYR A 169 -2.61 10.21 0.77
CA TYR A 169 -1.77 9.45 -0.15
C TYR A 169 -2.49 9.12 -1.46
N TYR A 170 -1.67 8.67 -2.41
CA TYR A 170 -2.10 8.30 -3.73
C TYR A 170 -1.65 6.89 -4.09
N GLN A 171 -2.37 6.29 -5.03
CA GLN A 171 -2.01 5.02 -5.63
C GLN A 171 -2.20 5.01 -7.17
N ILE A 172 -1.44 4.17 -7.86
CA ILE A 172 -1.54 3.93 -9.30
C ILE A 172 -1.18 2.48 -9.64
N HIS A 173 -1.85 1.90 -10.62
CA HIS A 173 -1.54 0.56 -11.11
C HIS A 173 -1.22 0.58 -12.60
N SER A 174 -0.02 0.10 -12.94
CA SER A 174 0.38 -0.15 -14.32
C SER A 174 0.39 -1.63 -14.61
N ARG A 175 -0.06 -2.01 -15.81
CA ARG A 175 -0.18 -3.39 -16.28
C ARG A 175 0.59 -3.54 -17.57
N LEU A 176 1.26 -4.67 -17.73
CA LEU A 176 1.99 -5.04 -18.95
C LEU A 176 1.50 -6.40 -19.43
N GLU A 177 0.92 -6.42 -20.62
CA GLU A 177 0.72 -7.63 -21.41
C GLU A 177 2.09 -8.15 -21.85
N TYR A 178 2.42 -9.37 -21.43
CA TYR A 178 3.68 -9.99 -21.81
C TYR A 178 3.55 -11.47 -22.16
N THR A 179 4.48 -11.91 -23.00
CA THR A 179 4.68 -13.33 -23.31
C THR A 179 6.05 -13.71 -22.74
N PRO A 180 6.11 -14.60 -21.72
CA PRO A 180 7.37 -14.96 -21.08
C PRO A 180 8.42 -15.46 -22.08
N ARG A 181 9.64 -14.95 -21.97
CA ARG A 181 10.82 -15.39 -22.73
C ARG A 181 11.89 -15.87 -21.76
N SER A 182 12.59 -16.95 -22.11
CA SER A 182 13.65 -17.48 -21.27
C SER A 182 14.80 -16.48 -21.16
N GLY A 183 15.16 -16.09 -19.92
CA GLY A 183 16.29 -15.21 -19.64
C GLY A 183 16.04 -13.71 -19.86
N GLU A 184 14.81 -13.28 -20.13
CA GLU A 184 14.49 -11.84 -20.24
C GLU A 184 14.49 -11.16 -18.86
N LYS A 185 14.89 -9.89 -18.83
CA LYS A 185 14.78 -9.03 -17.66
C LYS A 185 13.66 -8.02 -17.88
N ILE A 186 12.56 -8.16 -17.13
CA ILE A 186 11.48 -7.17 -17.11
C ILE A 186 11.55 -6.40 -15.80
N SER A 187 11.40 -5.08 -15.85
CA SER A 187 11.42 -4.21 -14.69
C SER A 187 10.27 -3.20 -14.73
N CYS A 188 9.66 -2.93 -13.59
CA CYS A 188 8.84 -1.74 -13.38
C CYS A 188 9.72 -0.63 -12.81
N VAL A 189 9.67 0.57 -13.39
CA VAL A 189 10.47 1.72 -12.98
C VAL A 189 9.55 2.83 -12.52
N VAL A 190 9.80 3.35 -11.32
CA VAL A 190 9.00 4.41 -10.70
C VAL A 190 9.84 5.65 -10.50
N GLU A 191 9.40 6.76 -11.07
CA GLU A 191 9.96 8.10 -10.87
C GLU A 191 8.96 8.94 -10.07
N HIS A 192 9.43 9.51 -8.95
CA HIS A 192 8.59 10.27 -8.04
C HIS A 192 9.44 11.33 -7.31
N ALA A 193 8.86 12.48 -6.96
CA ALA A 193 9.60 13.60 -6.37
C ALA A 193 10.29 13.28 -5.03
N SER A 194 9.84 12.24 -4.31
CA SER A 194 10.47 11.78 -3.08
C SER A 194 11.73 10.92 -3.31
N LEU A 195 11.96 10.46 -4.54
CA LEU A 195 13.06 9.56 -4.91
C LEU A 195 14.20 10.38 -5.52
N LYS A 196 15.43 10.17 -5.05
CA LYS A 196 16.63 10.78 -5.63
C LYS A 196 16.96 10.19 -7.01
N GLU A 197 16.69 8.91 -7.17
CA GLU A 197 16.91 8.13 -8.38
C GLU A 197 15.68 7.26 -8.65
N PRO A 198 15.40 6.90 -9.91
CA PRO A 198 14.28 6.02 -10.23
C PRO A 198 14.35 4.69 -9.47
N LEU A 199 13.21 4.23 -8.95
CA LEU A 199 13.10 2.96 -8.25
C LEU A 199 12.87 1.83 -9.26
N TRP A 200 13.84 0.93 -9.38
CA TRP A 200 13.79 -0.24 -10.26
C TRP A 200 13.30 -1.47 -9.51
N ILE A 201 12.19 -2.05 -9.97
CA ILE A 201 11.61 -3.28 -9.42
C ILE A 201 11.68 -4.36 -10.49
N ASP A 202 12.62 -5.28 -10.34
CA ASP A 202 12.84 -6.38 -11.28
C ASP A 202 11.80 -7.50 -11.09
N TRP A 203 11.18 -7.93 -12.18
CA TRP A 203 10.34 -9.11 -12.20
C TRP A 203 11.22 -10.34 -12.03
N ASN A 204 11.09 -10.99 -10.89
CA ASN A 204 11.66 -12.31 -10.69
C ASN A 204 10.56 -13.35 -10.92
N PRO A 205 10.63 -14.17 -11.99
CA PRO A 205 9.66 -15.24 -12.24
C PRO A 205 9.73 -16.38 -11.21
N SER A 206 10.37 -16.18 -10.05
CA SER A 206 10.51 -17.16 -8.99
C SER A 206 9.16 -17.50 -8.35
N MET A 207 8.58 -18.53 -8.97
CA MET A 207 7.45 -19.36 -8.58
C MET A 207 6.07 -18.71 -8.64
N SER A 208 5.24 -19.32 -9.49
CA SER A 208 3.79 -19.21 -9.37
C SER A 208 3.35 -19.65 -7.96
N LYS A 209 2.22 -19.14 -7.45
CA LYS A 209 1.67 -19.55 -6.15
C LYS A 209 1.55 -21.09 -6.04
N SER A 210 1.22 -21.75 -7.14
CA SER A 210 1.18 -23.21 -7.29
C SER A 210 2.55 -23.88 -7.03
N ASP A 211 3.64 -23.30 -7.51
CA ASP A 211 4.96 -23.92 -7.35
C ASP A 211 5.52 -23.73 -5.94
N LYS A 212 5.16 -22.64 -5.26
CA LYS A 212 5.44 -22.44 -3.83
C LYS A 212 4.71 -23.48 -2.98
N GLU A 213 3.46 -23.80 -3.31
CA GLU A 213 2.67 -24.83 -2.63
C GLU A 213 3.26 -26.24 -2.86
N LYS A 214 3.72 -26.56 -4.09
CA LYS A 214 4.39 -27.84 -4.37
C LYS A 214 5.70 -28.02 -3.62
N ILE A 215 6.53 -26.98 -3.53
CA ILE A 215 7.78 -27.03 -2.75
C ILE A 215 7.50 -27.17 -1.25
N ALA A 216 6.47 -26.49 -0.72
CA ALA A 216 6.06 -26.64 0.67
C ALA A 216 5.59 -28.06 1.02
N ILE A 217 4.85 -28.71 0.11
CA ILE A 217 4.43 -30.12 0.25
C ILE A 217 5.64 -31.05 0.22
N GLY A 218 6.57 -30.84 -0.73
CA GLY A 218 7.79 -31.63 -0.86
C GLY A 218 8.69 -31.53 0.38
N ALA A 219 8.89 -30.33 0.91
CA ALA A 219 9.66 -30.11 2.13
C ALA A 219 9.01 -30.78 3.35
N SER A 220 7.68 -30.73 3.47
CA SER A 220 6.93 -31.36 4.56
C SER A 220 7.04 -32.89 4.54
N ALA A 221 6.94 -33.50 3.35
CA ALA A 221 7.09 -34.95 3.19
C ALA A 221 8.51 -35.43 3.53
N LEU A 222 9.53 -34.64 3.16
CA LEU A 222 10.93 -34.97 3.43
C LEU A 222 11.26 -34.89 4.93
N ILE A 223 10.74 -33.87 5.63
CA ILE A 223 10.87 -33.74 7.09
C ILE A 223 10.18 -34.92 7.78
N LEU A 224 8.94 -35.26 7.39
CA LEU A 224 8.23 -36.40 7.96
C LEU A 224 9.00 -37.72 7.73
N GLY A 225 9.53 -37.94 6.53
CA GLY A 225 10.35 -39.10 6.21
C GLY A 225 11.60 -39.22 7.08
N LEU A 226 12.31 -38.11 7.32
CA LEU A 226 13.47 -38.07 8.21
C LEU A 226 13.09 -38.40 9.66
N VAL A 227 11.97 -37.87 10.16
CA VAL A 227 11.48 -38.14 11.52
C VAL A 227 11.15 -39.62 11.69
N PHE A 228 10.39 -40.21 10.76
CA PHE A 228 10.07 -41.64 10.82
C PHE A 228 11.29 -42.54 10.64
N GLY A 229 12.23 -42.17 9.77
CA GLY A 229 13.50 -42.88 9.59
C GLY A 229 14.35 -42.87 10.85
N LEU A 230 14.49 -41.72 11.52
CA LEU A 230 15.19 -41.59 12.80
C LEU A 230 14.50 -42.41 13.91
N ALA A 231 13.18 -42.33 14.01
CA ALA A 231 12.42 -43.11 14.99
C ALA A 231 12.57 -44.63 14.76
N GLY A 232 12.48 -45.07 13.51
CA GLY A 232 12.69 -46.47 13.12
C GLY A 232 14.11 -46.96 13.40
N PHE A 233 15.12 -46.12 13.13
CA PHE A 233 16.52 -46.44 13.42
C PHE A 233 16.78 -46.57 14.92
N ILE A 234 16.24 -45.65 15.74
CA ILE A 234 16.32 -45.71 17.20
C ILE A 234 15.63 -46.98 17.72
N TYR A 235 14.44 -47.30 17.20
CA TYR A 235 13.71 -48.51 17.56
C TYR A 235 14.50 -49.78 17.20
N TYR A 236 15.07 -49.87 15.99
CA TYR A 236 15.89 -51.00 15.56
C TYR A 236 17.15 -51.18 16.43
N ARG A 237 17.84 -50.08 16.73
CA ARG A 237 19.00 -50.06 17.66
C ARG A 237 18.61 -50.47 19.08
N SER A 238 17.40 -50.17 19.53
CA SER A 238 16.92 -50.58 20.86
C SER A 238 16.57 -52.07 20.95
N LYS A 239 16.38 -52.75 19.81
CA LYS A 239 15.98 -54.16 19.71
C LYS A 239 17.11 -55.13 19.35
N THR A 240 18.30 -54.65 19.01
CA THR A 240 19.51 -55.46 18.81
C THR A 240 20.50 -55.29 19.97
N PRO A 241 20.44 -56.16 21.01
CA PRO A 241 21.49 -56.24 22.01
C PRO A 241 22.63 -57.11 21.47
N ASP A 242 23.61 -56.50 20.80
CA ASP A 242 25.04 -56.88 20.88
C ASP A 242 25.86 -56.18 19.79
N LEU A 243 26.42 -55.01 20.14
CA LEU A 243 27.71 -54.55 19.60
C LEU A 243 28.30 -53.44 20.49
N PHE A 244 28.28 -53.61 21.82
CA PHE A 244 28.89 -52.64 22.74
C PHE A 244 30.37 -52.93 23.05
N LEU A 245 30.95 -54.02 22.53
CA LEU A 245 32.32 -54.44 22.86
C LEU A 245 33.41 -54.05 21.83
N LEU A 246 33.05 -53.46 20.68
CA LEU A 246 34.06 -53.00 19.70
C LEU A 246 34.15 -51.47 19.55
N ASP A 247 33.33 -50.70 20.26
CA ASP A 247 33.41 -49.24 20.21
C ASP A 247 34.18 -48.63 21.41
N SER A 248 34.24 -49.33 22.55
CA SER A 248 34.95 -48.84 23.75
C SER A 248 36.44 -48.53 23.51
N GLU A 249 37.09 -49.17 22.54
CA GLU A 249 38.50 -48.92 22.23
C GLU A 249 38.67 -47.72 21.28
N LYS A 250 37.75 -47.54 20.32
CA LYS A 250 37.77 -46.42 19.37
C LYS A 250 37.38 -45.10 20.02
N THR A 251 36.41 -45.08 20.95
CA THR A 251 36.03 -43.85 21.65
C THR A 251 37.13 -43.34 22.59
N LYS A 252 37.93 -44.24 23.19
CA LYS A 252 39.10 -43.87 24.01
C LYS A 252 40.20 -43.19 23.17
N ILE A 253 40.41 -43.63 21.94
CA ILE A 253 41.40 -43.04 21.03
C ILE A 253 40.94 -41.66 20.53
N ALA A 254 39.64 -41.48 20.26
CA ALA A 254 39.08 -40.20 19.80
C ALA A 254 39.13 -39.10 20.88
N ILE A 255 38.89 -39.43 22.16
CA ILE A 255 38.95 -38.45 23.26
C ILE A 255 40.39 -37.95 23.47
N LYS A 256 41.40 -38.82 23.36
CA LYS A 256 42.81 -38.44 23.52
C LYS A 256 43.33 -37.51 22.42
N GLY A 257 42.72 -37.52 21.22
CA GLY A 257 43.06 -36.61 20.12
C GLY A 257 42.35 -35.24 20.17
N SER A 258 41.31 -35.10 21.00
CA SER A 258 40.48 -33.89 21.07
C SER A 258 40.88 -32.89 22.18
N GLY A 259 41.85 -33.25 23.03
CA GLY A 259 42.32 -32.42 24.14
C GLY A 259 41.33 -32.25 25.31
N LEU A 260 40.14 -32.85 25.24
CA LEU A 260 39.16 -32.84 26.32
C LEU A 260 39.43 -33.98 27.31
N THR A 261 39.46 -33.67 28.60
CA THR A 261 39.57 -34.69 29.65
C THR A 261 38.20 -35.36 29.88
N LEU A 262 38.22 -36.61 30.35
CA LEU A 262 37.01 -37.39 30.61
C LEU A 262 36.05 -36.66 31.58
N ASP A 263 36.59 -35.87 32.51
CA ASP A 263 35.81 -35.06 33.46
C ASP A 263 35.05 -33.91 32.77
N GLN A 264 35.61 -33.30 31.73
CA GLN A 264 34.93 -32.25 30.96
C GLN A 264 33.76 -32.82 30.16
N VAL A 265 33.93 -34.03 29.59
CA VAL A 265 32.87 -34.73 28.87
C VAL A 265 31.75 -35.14 29.82
N LEU A 266 32.08 -35.68 31.00
CA LEU A 266 31.11 -36.03 32.03
C LEU A 266 30.36 -34.80 32.57
N SER A 267 31.03 -33.65 32.67
CA SER A 267 30.40 -32.38 33.04
C SER A 267 29.39 -31.89 32.00
N LEU A 268 29.75 -31.94 30.71
CA LEU A 268 28.85 -31.59 29.60
C LEU A 268 27.64 -32.53 29.53
N VAL A 269 27.84 -33.83 29.73
CA VAL A 269 26.74 -34.80 29.77
C VAL A 269 25.82 -34.55 30.96
N LYS A 270 26.36 -34.25 32.15
CA LYS A 270 25.55 -33.86 33.32
C LYS A 270 24.79 -32.56 33.08
N PHE A 271 25.39 -31.57 32.40
CA PHE A 271 24.73 -30.32 32.03
C PHE A 271 23.56 -30.54 31.06
N ILE A 272 23.78 -31.33 30.00
CA ILE A 272 22.73 -31.67 29.02
C ILE A 272 21.60 -32.46 29.69
N TYR A 273 21.93 -33.41 30.57
CA TYR A 273 20.95 -34.21 31.28
C TYR A 273 20.13 -33.39 32.28
N SER A 274 20.77 -32.46 33.00
CA SER A 274 20.09 -31.52 33.90
C SER A 274 19.12 -30.59 33.13
N LYS A 275 19.54 -30.09 31.95
CA LYS A 275 18.71 -29.24 31.09
C LYS A 275 17.48 -29.99 30.55
N LYS A 276 17.62 -31.26 30.17
CA LYS A 276 16.50 -32.14 29.80
C LYS A 276 15.54 -32.41 30.97
N LYS A 277 16.07 -32.59 32.20
CA LYS A 277 15.27 -32.79 33.41
C LYS A 277 14.48 -31.54 33.83
N ALA A 278 15.00 -30.34 33.55
CA ALA A 278 14.30 -29.08 33.77
C ALA A 278 13.17 -28.85 32.74
N GLN A 279 13.39 -29.19 31.46
CA GLN A 279 12.35 -29.11 30.42
C GLN A 279 11.24 -30.16 30.58
N GLY A 280 11.50 -31.29 31.24
CA GLY A 280 10.51 -32.34 31.51
C GLY A 280 9.59 -32.09 32.71
N ARG A 281 9.75 -30.99 33.47
CA ARG A 281 8.87 -30.67 34.63
C ARG A 281 7.72 -29.69 34.34
N PHE A 282 7.69 -29.06 33.17
CA PHE A 282 6.61 -28.10 32.82
C PHE A 282 5.41 -28.74 32.08
N LEU A 283 5.45 -30.05 31.82
CA LEU A 283 4.32 -30.78 31.22
C LEU A 283 4.16 -32.11 31.96
N GLY A 284 3.51 -32.07 33.12
CA GLY A 284 2.95 -33.23 33.80
C GLY A 284 1.41 -33.16 33.74
N PRO A 285 0.69 -34.27 33.52
CA PRO A 285 -0.74 -34.26 33.24
C PRO A 285 -1.59 -34.45 34.51
N SER A 286 -2.52 -33.54 34.73
CA SER A 286 -3.92 -33.76 35.13
C SER A 286 -4.64 -32.43 35.09
#